data_AF-A0A8H2DXJ4-F1
#
_entry.id   AF-A0A8H2DXJ4-F1
#
_cell.length_a   1.000
_cell.length_b   1.000
_cell.length_c   1.000
_cell.angle_alpha   90.00
_cell.angle_beta   90.00
_cell.angle_gamma   90.00
#
_symmetry.space_group_name_H-M   'P 1'
#
loop_
_entity.id
_entity.type
_entity.pdbx_description
1 polymer ?
#
loop_
_entity_poly.entity_id
_entity_poly.type
_entity_poly.pdbx_seq_one_letter_code
_entity_poly.pdbx_strand_id
1 'polypeptide(L)'
;MIGFIVQTPKDDFPYFSLALTELNNCRSKSDADWGCILFTDRGIDLENLICNIQFPSDFSAPLPPDFMFLPACLLQWQVQETRDQVNTLSDRILAQDDKLAGRKTEGLESMRSLLFQLEKLHLTLYRRWSFEQDLAAKLLQCFQTIERSASKEEVATYSRKLCQQVRTQNDLSGTLKHDLDTIPGKLKFQHGMIDSQISIMIAKNSEFAATAARKDSSFMRTIAIITLIFLPGTFVAYVNV
;
A
#
# COMPACT_ATOMS: atom_id res chain seq x y z
N MET A 1 17.25 -4.88 -32.10
CA MET A 1 17.51 -5.59 -30.84
C MET A 1 16.55 -5.05 -29.82
N ILE A 2 15.47 -5.81 -29.61
CA ILE A 2 14.44 -5.48 -28.66
C ILE A 2 14.81 -6.17 -27.35
N GLY A 3 14.92 -5.40 -26.28
CA GLY A 3 15.15 -5.94 -24.96
C GLY A 3 14.65 -4.99 -23.90
N PHE A 4 14.14 -5.53 -22.81
CA PHE A 4 13.74 -4.72 -21.67
C PHE A 4 13.99 -5.48 -20.37
N ILE A 5 14.27 -4.70 -19.34
CA ILE A 5 14.50 -5.17 -17.99
C ILE A 5 13.47 -4.47 -17.09
N VAL A 6 12.84 -5.26 -16.24
CA VAL A 6 11.87 -4.78 -15.26
C VAL A 6 12.09 -5.49 -13.93
N GLN A 7 11.92 -4.76 -12.84
CA GLN A 7 12.05 -5.28 -11.49
C GLN A 7 11.01 -4.62 -10.60
N THR A 8 10.25 -5.41 -9.85
CA THR A 8 9.28 -4.89 -8.89
C THR A 8 9.96 -4.04 -7.82
N PRO A 9 9.27 -3.03 -7.26
CA PRO A 9 9.78 -2.27 -6.13
C PRO A 9 10.22 -3.19 -4.97
N LYS A 10 11.21 -2.74 -4.19
CA LYS A 10 11.63 -3.44 -2.98
C LYS A 10 10.61 -3.18 -1.87
N ASP A 11 9.79 -4.18 -1.58
CA ASP A 11 8.75 -4.14 -0.55
C ASP A 11 8.45 -5.53 0.03
N ASP A 12 7.39 -5.63 0.83
CA ASP A 12 6.99 -6.83 1.58
C ASP A 12 6.06 -7.77 0.74
N PHE A 13 5.82 -7.46 -0.52
CA PHE A 13 4.94 -8.20 -1.43
C PHE A 13 5.73 -9.08 -2.41
N PRO A 14 5.07 -10.00 -3.14
CA PRO A 14 5.79 -10.92 -4.01
C PRO A 14 6.63 -10.19 -5.07
N TYR A 15 7.87 -10.65 -5.21
CA TYR A 15 8.93 -10.04 -6.01
C TYR A 15 9.11 -10.77 -7.34
N PHE A 16 9.29 -9.99 -8.41
CA PHE A 16 9.88 -10.50 -9.64
C PHE A 16 10.86 -9.53 -10.29
N SER A 17 11.82 -10.09 -11.02
CA SER A 17 12.68 -9.38 -11.95
C SER A 17 12.79 -10.16 -13.25
N LEU A 18 12.57 -9.47 -14.36
CA LEU A 18 12.53 -10.04 -15.69
C LEU A 18 13.50 -9.27 -16.58
N ALA A 19 14.36 -10.01 -17.28
CA ALA A 19 15.17 -9.51 -18.37
C ALA A 19 14.84 -10.32 -19.61
N LEU A 20 14.37 -9.63 -20.65
CA LEU A 20 13.99 -10.24 -21.92
C LEU A 20 14.83 -9.62 -23.04
N THR A 21 15.37 -10.46 -23.92
CA THR A 21 16.14 -10.00 -25.09
C THR A 21 15.85 -10.86 -26.30
N GLU A 22 15.72 -10.22 -27.45
CA GLU A 22 15.76 -10.86 -28.75
C GLU A 22 17.20 -11.36 -29.04
N LEU A 23 17.33 -12.62 -29.46
CA LEU A 23 18.59 -13.22 -29.88
C LEU A 23 18.71 -13.08 -31.40
N ASN A 24 19.66 -12.27 -31.86
CA ASN A 24 19.97 -12.16 -33.28
C ASN A 24 20.71 -13.41 -33.76
N ASN A 25 19.99 -14.47 -34.14
CA ASN A 25 20.60 -15.62 -34.81
C ASN A 25 20.85 -15.27 -36.29
N CYS A 26 22.11 -14.95 -36.64
CA CYS A 26 22.54 -14.56 -37.99
C CYS A 26 22.44 -15.66 -39.08
N ARG A 27 21.72 -16.76 -38.84
CA ARG A 27 21.73 -17.94 -39.74
C ARG A 27 20.46 -18.14 -40.57
N SER A 28 19.32 -17.57 -40.18
CA SER A 28 18.12 -17.52 -41.01
C SER A 28 17.14 -16.49 -40.42
N LYS A 29 16.59 -15.59 -41.23
CA LYS A 29 15.62 -14.56 -40.80
C LYS A 29 14.29 -15.14 -40.26
N SER A 30 14.11 -16.46 -40.29
CA SER A 30 12.85 -17.15 -40.01
C SER A 30 12.65 -17.59 -38.56
N ASP A 31 13.69 -17.61 -37.72
CA ASP A 31 13.59 -17.98 -36.30
C ASP A 31 14.20 -16.86 -35.45
N ALA A 32 13.37 -15.89 -35.09
CA ALA A 32 13.73 -14.92 -34.05
C ALA A 32 13.65 -15.62 -32.69
N ASP A 33 14.77 -16.22 -32.27
CA ASP A 33 14.90 -16.77 -30.91
C ASP A 33 14.95 -15.63 -29.89
N TRP A 34 14.47 -15.87 -28.68
CA TRP A 34 14.54 -14.91 -27.58
C TRP A 34 15.01 -15.57 -26.29
N GLY A 35 15.72 -14.80 -25.48
CA GLY A 35 16.20 -15.18 -24.17
C GLY A 35 15.43 -14.46 -23.07
N CYS A 36 15.01 -15.21 -22.06
CA CYS A 36 14.35 -14.69 -20.86
C CYS A 36 15.09 -15.16 -19.62
N ILE A 37 15.43 -14.22 -18.74
CA ILE A 37 15.87 -14.52 -17.37
C ILE A 37 14.81 -13.94 -16.45
N LEU A 38 14.19 -14.81 -15.66
CA LEU A 38 13.17 -14.46 -14.69
C LEU A 38 13.60 -14.91 -13.30
N PHE A 39 13.60 -13.97 -12.35
CA PHE A 39 13.73 -14.24 -10.94
C PHE A 39 12.36 -13.98 -10.29
N THR A 40 11.83 -14.96 -9.59
CA THR A 40 10.62 -14.82 -8.76
C THR A 40 10.89 -15.32 -7.35
N ASP A 41 10.09 -14.83 -6.41
CA ASP A 41 10.01 -15.44 -5.09
C ASP A 41 8.93 -16.53 -5.02
N ARG A 42 8.69 -17.08 -3.82
CA ARG A 42 7.70 -18.12 -3.58
C ARG A 42 6.24 -17.64 -3.69
N GLY A 43 6.00 -16.34 -3.83
CA GLY A 43 4.66 -15.78 -3.93
C GLY A 43 4.08 -15.81 -5.34
N ILE A 44 4.90 -16.11 -6.36
CA ILE A 44 4.48 -16.16 -7.76
C ILE A 44 4.56 -17.59 -8.27
N ASP A 45 3.41 -18.21 -8.48
CA ASP A 45 3.30 -19.51 -9.12
C ASP A 45 3.22 -19.34 -10.65
N LEU A 46 4.36 -19.59 -11.31
CA LEU A 46 4.49 -19.40 -12.75
C LEU A 46 3.68 -20.40 -13.57
N GLU A 47 3.51 -21.63 -13.07
CA GLU A 47 2.72 -22.64 -13.77
C GLU A 47 1.26 -22.20 -13.82
N ASN A 48 0.72 -21.82 -12.65
CA ASN A 48 -0.64 -21.29 -12.57
C ASN A 48 -0.80 -19.97 -13.35
N LEU A 49 0.21 -19.09 -13.31
CA LEU A 49 0.18 -17.82 -14.05
C LEU A 49 0.02 -18.03 -15.56
N ILE A 50 0.80 -18.96 -16.13
CA ILE A 50 0.85 -19.22 -17.58
C ILE A 50 -0.33 -20.08 -18.02
N CYS A 51 -0.67 -21.13 -17.26
CA CYS A 51 -1.72 -22.08 -17.64
C CYS A 51 -3.14 -21.49 -17.55
N ASN A 52 -3.35 -20.46 -16.71
CA ASN A 52 -4.66 -19.82 -16.57
C ASN A 52 -5.00 -18.87 -17.74
N ILE A 53 -4.02 -18.50 -18.57
CA ILE A 53 -4.20 -17.54 -19.66
C ILE A 53 -4.13 -18.29 -20.98
N GLN A 54 -5.18 -18.17 -21.80
CA GLN A 54 -5.20 -18.78 -23.11
C GLN A 54 -4.15 -18.12 -24.01
N PHE A 55 -3.29 -18.94 -24.60
CA PHE A 55 -2.32 -18.46 -25.58
C PHE A 55 -3.02 -17.82 -26.79
N PRO A 56 -2.58 -16.64 -27.24
CA PRO A 56 -3.24 -15.93 -28.33
C PRO A 56 -3.23 -16.76 -29.62
N SER A 57 -4.40 -16.85 -30.25
CA SER A 57 -4.60 -17.59 -31.50
C SER A 57 -4.55 -16.71 -32.75
N ASP A 58 -4.40 -15.39 -32.57
CA ASP A 58 -4.55 -14.34 -33.58
C ASP A 58 -3.19 -13.77 -34.02
N PHE A 59 -2.19 -14.64 -34.17
CA PHE A 59 -0.86 -14.28 -34.66
C PHE A 59 -0.68 -14.70 -36.11
N SER A 60 0.09 -13.92 -36.86
CA SER A 60 0.51 -14.24 -38.21
C SER A 60 2.02 -14.42 -38.23
N ALA A 61 2.51 -15.46 -38.92
CA ALA A 61 3.92 -15.54 -39.26
C ALA A 61 4.32 -14.24 -40.00
N PRO A 62 5.48 -13.63 -39.69
CA PRO A 62 6.62 -14.17 -38.95
C PRO A 62 6.72 -13.76 -37.47
N LEU A 63 5.67 -13.21 -36.86
CA LEU A 63 5.72 -12.66 -35.49
C LEU A 63 5.05 -13.57 -34.45
N PRO A 64 5.79 -14.50 -33.81
CA PRO A 64 5.25 -15.29 -32.72
C PRO A 64 4.94 -14.39 -31.49
N PRO A 65 3.80 -14.62 -30.81
CA PRO A 65 3.37 -13.81 -29.66
C PRO A 65 4.16 -14.12 -28.36
N ASP A 66 5.01 -15.14 -28.41
CA ASP A 66 5.69 -15.78 -27.28
C ASP A 66 6.54 -14.78 -26.47
N PHE A 67 7.25 -13.88 -27.18
CA PHE A 67 8.11 -12.86 -26.59
C PHE A 67 7.36 -11.98 -25.58
N MET A 68 6.13 -11.59 -25.90
CA MET A 68 5.35 -10.68 -25.06
C MET A 68 4.36 -11.39 -24.13
N PHE A 69 4.19 -12.71 -24.28
CA PHE A 69 3.18 -13.47 -23.55
C PHE A 69 3.44 -13.46 -22.04
N LEU A 70 4.62 -13.91 -21.60
CA LEU A 70 4.99 -13.92 -20.18
C LEU A 70 4.96 -12.52 -19.53
N PRO A 71 5.54 -11.47 -20.14
CA PRO A 71 5.43 -10.12 -19.60
C PRO A 71 3.98 -9.62 -19.43
N ALA A 72 3.10 -9.92 -20.38
CA ALA A 72 1.70 -9.56 -20.29
C ALA A 72 0.97 -10.31 -19.16
N CYS A 73 1.30 -11.59 -18.96
CA CYS A 73 0.80 -12.38 -17.83
C CYS A 73 1.24 -11.80 -16.48
N LEU A 74 2.53 -11.45 -16.36
CA LEU A 74 3.07 -10.82 -15.14
C LEU A 74 2.42 -9.46 -14.85
N LEU A 75 2.19 -8.63 -15.86
CA LEU A 75 1.46 -7.37 -15.69
C LEU A 75 0.05 -7.62 -15.18
N GLN A 76 -0.69 -8.56 -15.78
CA GLN A 76 -2.05 -8.87 -15.35
C GLN A 76 -2.10 -9.32 -13.89
N TRP A 77 -1.21 -10.23 -13.50
CA TRP A 77 -1.12 -10.69 -12.11
C TRP A 77 -0.80 -9.55 -11.14
N GLN A 78 0.18 -8.70 -11.49
CA GLN A 78 0.58 -7.57 -10.65
C GLN A 78 -0.58 -6.56 -10.47
N VAL A 79 -1.31 -6.24 -11.55
CA VAL A 79 -2.47 -5.34 -11.48
C VAL A 79 -3.59 -5.93 -10.63
N GLN A 80 -3.83 -7.24 -10.71
CA GLN A 80 -4.81 -7.93 -9.87
C GLN A 80 -4.41 -7.88 -8.39
N GLU A 81 -3.16 -8.23 -8.07
CA GLU A 81 -2.66 -8.19 -6.69
C GLU A 81 -2.78 -6.79 -6.10
N THR A 82 -2.30 -5.76 -6.80
CA THR A 82 -2.37 -4.37 -6.30
C THR A 82 -3.82 -3.92 -6.12
N ARG A 83 -4.73 -4.28 -7.04
CA ARG A 83 -6.16 -3.98 -6.88
C ARG A 83 -6.74 -4.60 -5.62
N ASP A 84 -6.48 -5.88 -5.36
CA ASP A 84 -7.03 -6.59 -4.21
C ASP A 84 -6.49 -6.02 -2.90
N GLN A 85 -5.22 -5.61 -2.88
CA GLN A 85 -4.61 -4.94 -1.74
C GLN A 85 -5.15 -3.52 -1.51
N VAL A 86 -5.43 -2.76 -2.57
CA VAL A 86 -6.07 -1.43 -2.47
C VAL A 86 -7.49 -1.53 -1.93
N ASN A 87 -8.26 -2.52 -2.36
CA ASN A 87 -9.59 -2.80 -1.82
C ASN A 87 -9.51 -3.14 -0.32
N THR A 88 -8.61 -4.06 0.04
CA THR A 88 -8.37 -4.45 1.43
C THR A 88 -7.93 -3.26 2.30
N LEU A 89 -7.06 -2.40 1.79
CA LEU A 89 -6.65 -1.16 2.46
C LEU A 89 -7.85 -0.22 2.68
N SER A 90 -8.69 -0.04 1.66
CA SER A 90 -9.88 0.79 1.72
C SER A 90 -10.88 0.28 2.77
N ASP A 91 -11.13 -1.04 2.81
CA ASP A 91 -11.99 -1.66 3.80
C ASP A 91 -11.45 -1.50 5.23
N ARG A 92 -10.13 -1.63 5.41
CA ARG A 92 -9.48 -1.42 6.72
C ARG A 92 -9.60 0.02 7.21
N ILE A 93 -9.49 1.00 6.31
CA ILE A 93 -9.66 2.43 6.64
C ILE A 93 -11.10 2.69 7.09
N LEU A 94 -12.09 2.16 6.35
CA LEU A 94 -13.51 2.31 6.69
C LEU A 94 -13.85 1.65 8.03
N ALA A 95 -13.37 0.43 8.26
CA ALA A 95 -13.56 -0.26 9.54
C ALA A 95 -12.90 0.49 10.72
N GLN A 96 -11.87 1.30 10.45
CA GLN A 96 -11.25 2.14 11.45
C GLN A 96 -12.05 3.44 11.71
N ASP A 97 -12.65 4.04 10.68
CA ASP A 97 -13.56 5.17 10.83
C ASP A 97 -14.72 4.83 11.79
N ASP A 98 -15.33 3.66 11.62
CA ASP A 98 -16.41 3.18 12.50
C ASP A 98 -15.96 3.05 13.97
N LYS A 99 -14.72 2.58 14.20
CA LYS A 99 -14.15 2.47 15.55
C LYS A 99 -13.89 3.84 16.18
N LEU A 100 -13.40 4.80 15.39
CA LEU A 100 -13.16 6.16 15.85
C LEU A 100 -14.45 6.91 16.19
N ALA A 101 -15.53 6.64 15.44
CA ALA A 101 -16.85 7.17 15.73
C ALA A 101 -17.43 6.64 17.06
N GLY A 102 -17.07 5.41 17.46
CA GLY A 102 -17.58 4.72 18.65
C GLY A 102 -17.22 5.31 20.03
N ARG A 103 -16.48 6.43 20.11
CA ARG A 103 -16.10 7.17 21.35
C ARG A 103 -15.44 6.35 22.47
N LYS A 104 -15.03 5.10 22.23
CA LYS A 104 -14.27 4.33 23.22
C LYS A 104 -12.83 4.84 23.24
N THR A 105 -12.43 5.45 24.34
CA THR A 105 -11.08 6.00 24.57
C THR A 105 -10.01 4.93 24.84
N GLU A 106 -10.41 3.67 25.01
CA GLU A 106 -9.48 2.56 25.22
C GLU A 106 -8.82 2.19 23.89
N GLY A 107 -7.48 2.22 23.86
CA GLY A 107 -6.70 1.76 22.71
C GLY A 107 -6.30 2.82 21.68
N LEU A 108 -6.34 4.12 22.00
CA LEU A 108 -5.89 5.21 21.10
C LEU A 108 -4.46 5.00 20.56
N GLU A 109 -3.53 4.51 21.37
CA GLU A 109 -2.17 4.18 20.90
C GLU A 109 -2.17 3.07 19.86
N SER A 110 -2.99 2.03 20.06
CA SER A 110 -3.14 0.94 19.09
C SER A 110 -3.74 1.44 17.78
N MET A 111 -4.72 2.35 17.84
CA MET A 111 -5.30 3.00 16.65
C MET A 111 -4.27 3.84 15.90
N ARG A 112 -3.45 4.61 16.63
CA ARG A 112 -2.37 5.39 16.03
C ARG A 112 -1.32 4.49 15.36
N SER A 113 -0.97 3.37 15.99
CA SER A 113 -0.05 2.39 15.39
C SER A 113 -0.62 1.75 14.11
N LEU A 114 -1.93 1.47 14.10
CA LEU A 114 -2.63 0.95 12.93
C LEU A 114 -2.62 1.98 11.79
N LEU A 115 -2.88 3.26 12.07
CA LEU A 115 -2.78 4.33 11.07
C LEU A 115 -1.42 4.35 10.37
N PHE A 116 -0.33 4.32 11.15
CA PHE A 116 1.02 4.30 10.59
C PHE A 116 1.26 3.07 9.71
N GLN A 117 0.69 1.91 10.05
CA GLN A 117 0.77 0.73 9.21
C GLN A 117 -0.03 0.89 7.91
N LEU A 118 -1.22 1.50 7.97
CA LEU A 118 -2.04 1.79 6.79
C LEU A 118 -1.37 2.81 5.86
N GLU A 119 -0.71 3.83 6.42
CA GLU A 119 0.09 4.79 5.66
C GLU A 119 1.29 4.12 4.98
N LYS A 120 2.03 3.27 5.70
CA LYS A 120 3.13 2.50 5.10
C LYS A 120 2.63 1.63 3.94
N LEU A 121 1.51 0.94 4.14
CA LEU A 121 0.89 0.09 3.12
C LEU A 121 0.46 0.90 1.90
N HIS A 122 -0.19 2.05 2.10
CA HIS A 122 -0.56 2.97 1.03
C HIS A 122 0.64 3.39 0.19
N LEU A 123 1.73 3.82 0.82
CA LEU A 123 2.95 4.24 0.10
C LEU A 123 3.56 3.09 -0.72
N THR A 124 3.55 1.87 -0.19
CA THR A 124 4.00 0.69 -0.93
C THR A 124 3.11 0.43 -2.14
N LEU A 125 1.78 0.42 -1.96
CA LEU A 125 0.83 0.19 -3.05
C LEU A 125 0.91 1.28 -4.12
N TYR A 126 1.12 2.54 -3.74
CA TYR A 126 1.32 3.63 -4.69
C TYR A 126 2.57 3.41 -5.57
N ARG A 127 3.67 2.91 -4.98
CA ARG A 127 4.88 2.57 -5.73
C ARG A 127 4.65 1.39 -6.68
N ARG A 128 3.91 0.38 -6.25
CA ARG A 128 3.54 -0.78 -7.10
C ARG A 128 2.64 -0.38 -8.26
N TRP A 129 1.63 0.44 -8.00
CA TRP A 129 0.77 1.01 -9.03
C TRP A 129 1.58 1.84 -10.06
N SER A 130 2.48 2.71 -9.59
CA SER A 130 3.35 3.49 -10.48
C SER A 130 4.22 2.58 -11.36
N PHE A 131 4.75 1.50 -10.79
CA PHE A 131 5.52 0.50 -11.50
C PHE A 131 4.69 -0.24 -12.57
N GLU A 132 3.43 -0.59 -12.26
CA GLU A 132 2.53 -1.24 -13.22
C GLU A 132 2.23 -0.38 -14.43
N GLN A 133 1.98 0.92 -14.22
CA GLN A 133 1.77 1.89 -15.30
C GLN A 133 3.01 1.98 -16.19
N ASP A 134 4.20 2.06 -15.59
CA ASP A 134 5.46 2.09 -16.32
C ASP A 134 5.70 0.79 -17.10
N LEU A 135 5.41 -0.37 -16.51
CA LEU A 135 5.51 -1.67 -17.17
C LEU A 135 4.54 -1.76 -18.35
N ALA A 136 3.27 -1.42 -18.15
CA ALA A 136 2.27 -1.44 -19.20
C ALA A 136 2.66 -0.52 -20.37
N ALA A 137 3.10 0.70 -20.08
CA ALA A 137 3.58 1.64 -21.09
C ALA A 137 4.78 1.08 -21.88
N LYS A 138 5.75 0.46 -21.20
CA LYS A 138 6.90 -0.20 -21.85
C LYS A 138 6.46 -1.36 -22.74
N LEU A 139 5.53 -2.20 -22.28
CA LEU A 139 5.02 -3.31 -23.09
C LEU A 139 4.31 -2.82 -24.35
N LEU A 140 3.49 -1.76 -24.24
CA LEU A 140 2.85 -1.12 -25.38
C LEU A 140 3.88 -0.54 -26.37
N GLN A 141 4.95 0.06 -25.87
CA GLN A 141 6.06 0.53 -26.69
C GLN A 141 6.80 -0.63 -27.39
N CYS A 142 6.98 -1.76 -26.69
CA CYS A 142 7.59 -2.96 -27.26
C CYS A 142 6.75 -3.53 -28.41
N PHE A 143 5.43 -3.67 -28.26
CA PHE A 143 4.55 -4.11 -29.37
C PHE A 143 4.75 -3.23 -30.60
N GLN A 144 4.70 -1.91 -30.44
CA GLN A 144 4.91 -0.98 -31.55
C GLN A 144 6.30 -1.10 -32.18
N THR A 145 7.32 -1.38 -31.38
CA THR A 145 8.70 -1.51 -31.86
C THR A 145 8.88 -2.80 -32.67
N ILE A 146 8.30 -3.92 -32.21
CA ILE A 146 8.28 -5.21 -32.90
C ILE A 146 7.55 -5.06 -34.25
N GLU A 147 6.37 -4.44 -34.25
CA GLU A 147 5.60 -4.21 -35.47
C GLU A 147 6.37 -3.32 -36.47
N ARG A 148 6.99 -2.23 -36.01
CA ARG A 148 7.82 -1.36 -36.86
C ARG A 148 9.07 -2.05 -37.41
N SER A 149 9.71 -2.93 -36.64
CA SER A 149 10.89 -3.65 -37.11
C SER A 149 10.54 -4.69 -38.17
N ALA A 150 9.39 -5.35 -38.04
CA ALA A 150 8.91 -6.33 -39.01
C ALA A 150 8.24 -5.69 -40.25
N SER A 151 7.63 -4.52 -40.09
CA SER A 151 6.97 -3.76 -41.18
C SER A 151 7.91 -3.27 -42.29
N LYS A 152 9.23 -3.45 -42.13
CA LYS A 152 10.19 -3.15 -43.20
C LYS A 152 10.13 -4.15 -44.36
N GLU A 153 9.49 -5.31 -44.19
CA GLU A 153 9.42 -6.37 -45.20
C GLU A 153 7.97 -6.75 -45.59
N GLU A 154 6.99 -6.76 -44.67
CA GLU A 154 5.55 -7.01 -44.90
C GLU A 154 4.68 -6.34 -43.83
N VAL A 155 3.35 -6.19 -44.02
CA VAL A 155 2.42 -5.67 -42.98
C VAL A 155 2.26 -6.70 -41.84
N ALA A 156 3.31 -6.87 -41.04
CA ALA A 156 3.35 -7.78 -39.91
C ALA A 156 2.66 -7.11 -38.71
N THR A 157 1.51 -7.64 -38.31
CA THR A 157 0.75 -7.18 -37.13
C THR A 157 0.96 -8.16 -36.00
N TYR A 158 1.25 -7.65 -34.79
CA TYR A 158 1.38 -8.51 -33.61
C TYR A 158 0.00 -8.97 -33.11
N SER A 159 -0.05 -9.95 -32.19
CA SER A 159 -1.34 -10.42 -31.64
C SER A 159 -2.14 -9.24 -31.07
N ARG A 160 -3.34 -9.03 -31.63
CA ARG A 160 -4.25 -7.95 -31.23
C ARG A 160 -4.86 -8.26 -29.87
N LYS A 161 -5.18 -9.53 -29.60
CA LYS A 161 -5.68 -9.99 -28.29
C LYS A 161 -4.69 -9.64 -27.18
N LEU A 162 -3.41 -9.94 -27.38
CA LEU A 162 -2.38 -9.70 -26.36
C LEU A 162 -2.14 -8.19 -26.15
N CYS A 163 -2.09 -7.41 -27.24
CA CYS A 163 -2.01 -5.95 -27.16
C CYS A 163 -3.23 -5.36 -26.43
N GLN A 164 -4.44 -5.84 -26.73
CA GLN A 164 -5.68 -5.41 -26.09
C GLN A 164 -5.72 -5.81 -24.60
N GLN A 165 -5.19 -6.98 -24.25
CA GLN A 165 -5.05 -7.42 -22.86
C GLN A 165 -4.19 -6.42 -22.07
N VAL A 166 -3.00 -6.08 -22.58
CA VAL A 166 -2.11 -5.11 -21.91
C VAL A 166 -2.76 -3.73 -21.81
N ARG A 167 -3.46 -3.26 -22.85
CA ARG A 167 -4.23 -2.00 -22.77
C ARG A 167 -5.31 -2.05 -21.70
N THR A 168 -6.04 -3.15 -21.63
CA THR A 168 -7.08 -3.35 -20.61
C THR A 168 -6.48 -3.32 -19.21
N GLN A 169 -5.33 -3.98 -18.99
CA GLN A 169 -4.65 -3.93 -17.69
C GLN A 169 -4.14 -2.52 -17.36
N ASN A 170 -3.64 -1.78 -18.36
CA ASN A 170 -3.22 -0.39 -18.19
C ASN A 170 -4.40 0.51 -17.76
N ASP A 171 -5.54 0.37 -18.43
CA ASP A 171 -6.75 1.14 -18.14
C ASP A 171 -7.31 0.79 -16.76
N LEU A 172 -7.37 -0.50 -16.41
CA LEU A 172 -7.79 -0.97 -15.09
C LEU A 172 -6.87 -0.43 -13.98
N SER A 173 -5.56 -0.54 -14.14
CA SER A 173 -4.59 0.03 -13.20
C SER A 173 -4.73 1.56 -13.14
N GLY A 174 -5.06 2.22 -14.26
CA GLY A 174 -5.33 3.66 -14.29
C GLY A 174 -6.51 4.10 -13.41
N THR A 175 -7.54 3.26 -13.28
CA THR A 175 -8.68 3.55 -12.40
C THR A 175 -8.32 3.53 -10.90
N LEU A 176 -7.35 2.70 -10.50
CA LEU A 176 -6.88 2.61 -9.10
C LEU A 176 -6.23 3.89 -8.59
N LYS A 177 -5.79 4.78 -9.50
CA LYS A 177 -5.19 6.06 -9.14
C LYS A 177 -6.11 6.88 -8.25
N HIS A 178 -7.40 6.95 -8.60
CA HIS A 178 -8.35 7.75 -7.86
C HIS A 178 -8.49 7.26 -6.42
N ASP A 179 -8.61 5.94 -6.25
CA ASP A 179 -8.73 5.33 -4.92
C ASP A 179 -7.48 5.60 -4.08
N LEU A 180 -6.30 5.41 -4.66
CA LEU A 180 -5.01 5.69 -4.03
C LEU A 180 -4.84 7.16 -3.65
N ASP A 181 -5.30 8.11 -4.47
CA ASP A 181 -5.19 9.55 -4.21
C ASP A 181 -6.13 10.01 -3.07
N THR A 182 -7.23 9.29 -2.83
CA THR A 182 -8.19 9.66 -1.76
C THR A 182 -7.74 9.21 -0.36
N ILE A 183 -6.94 8.14 -0.27
CA ILE A 183 -6.54 7.51 0.98
C ILE A 183 -5.78 8.45 1.93
N PRO A 184 -4.76 9.23 1.49
CA PRO A 184 -4.03 10.14 2.38
C PRO A 184 -4.94 11.16 3.07
N GLY A 185 -5.97 11.65 2.37
CA GLY A 185 -6.95 12.56 2.95
C GLY A 185 -7.75 11.93 4.09
N LYS A 186 -8.19 10.68 3.91
CA LYS A 186 -8.91 9.91 4.94
C LYS A 186 -8.02 9.63 6.16
N LEU A 187 -6.77 9.20 5.94
CA LEU A 187 -5.82 8.93 7.03
C LEU A 187 -5.47 10.20 7.82
N LYS A 188 -5.26 11.34 7.14
CA LYS A 188 -5.03 12.63 7.81
C LYS A 188 -6.22 13.06 8.66
N PHE A 189 -7.45 12.84 8.18
CA PHE A 189 -8.65 13.11 8.95
C PHE A 189 -8.72 12.25 10.20
N GLN A 190 -8.44 10.94 10.09
CA GLN A 190 -8.40 10.02 11.22
C GLN A 190 -7.32 10.40 12.26
N HIS A 191 -6.14 10.84 11.81
CA HIS A 191 -5.11 11.40 12.71
C HIS A 191 -5.64 12.58 13.52
N GLY A 192 -6.29 13.55 12.87
CA GLY A 192 -6.89 14.70 13.55
C GLY A 192 -7.98 14.30 14.56
N MET A 193 -8.77 13.28 14.27
CA MET A 193 -9.76 12.74 15.21
C MET A 193 -9.10 12.14 16.46
N ILE A 194 -8.04 11.34 16.29
CA ILE A 194 -7.30 10.75 17.41
C ILE A 194 -6.67 11.84 18.28
N ASP A 195 -6.01 12.83 17.67
CA ASP A 195 -5.36 13.92 18.39
C ASP A 195 -6.39 14.76 19.18
N SER A 196 -7.59 14.95 18.61
CA SER A 196 -8.70 15.60 19.30
C SER A 196 -9.18 14.80 20.51
N GLN A 197 -9.35 13.47 20.37
CA GLN A 197 -9.76 12.60 21.47
C GLN A 197 -8.72 12.55 22.60
N ILE A 198 -7.44 12.50 22.27
CA ILE A 198 -6.34 12.58 23.24
C ILE A 198 -6.39 13.93 23.98
N SER A 199 -6.56 15.03 23.25
CA SER A 199 -6.64 16.36 23.84
C SER A 199 -7.82 16.50 24.82
N ILE A 200 -8.99 15.95 24.46
CA ILE A 200 -10.17 15.91 25.33
C ILE A 200 -9.91 15.06 26.59
N MET A 201 -9.25 13.90 26.44
CA MET A 201 -8.88 13.06 27.57
C MET A 201 -7.94 13.78 28.55
N ILE A 202 -6.91 14.46 28.04
CA ILE A 202 -5.98 15.24 28.85
C ILE A 202 -6.72 16.35 29.60
N ALA A 203 -7.63 17.07 28.92
CA ALA A 203 -8.43 18.12 29.54
C ALA A 203 -9.30 17.59 30.69
N LYS A 204 -10.00 16.46 30.48
CA LYS A 204 -10.84 15.82 31.50
C LYS A 204 -10.03 15.30 32.69
N ASN A 205 -8.87 14.68 32.44
CA ASN A 205 -7.97 14.23 33.50
C ASN A 205 -7.39 15.42 34.29
N SER A 206 -7.09 16.53 33.61
CA SER A 206 -6.60 17.75 34.26
C SER A 206 -7.68 18.40 35.12
N GLU A 207 -8.93 18.42 34.67
CA GLU A 207 -10.08 18.87 35.48
C GLU A 207 -10.26 18.00 36.73
N PHE A 208 -10.18 16.67 36.57
CA PHE A 208 -10.24 15.74 37.70
C PHE A 208 -9.08 15.96 38.69
N ALA A 209 -7.85 16.08 38.19
CA ALA A 209 -6.68 16.35 39.02
C ALA A 209 -6.81 17.71 39.75
N ALA A 210 -7.27 18.76 39.07
CA ALA A 210 -7.46 20.08 39.67
C ALA A 210 -8.57 20.09 40.74
N THR A 211 -9.67 19.36 40.52
CA THR A 211 -10.74 19.22 41.51
C THR A 211 -10.30 18.39 42.72
N ALA A 212 -9.53 17.32 42.50
CA ALA A 212 -8.92 16.55 43.58
C ALA A 212 -7.92 17.40 44.38
N ALA A 213 -7.03 18.14 43.72
CA ALA A 213 -6.07 19.04 44.37
C ALA A 213 -6.76 20.17 45.16
N ARG A 214 -7.86 20.73 44.64
CA ARG A 214 -8.68 21.73 45.37
C ARG A 214 -9.28 21.14 46.64
N LYS A 215 -9.81 19.92 46.59
CA LYS A 215 -10.34 19.22 47.77
C LYS A 215 -9.23 18.93 48.79
N ASP A 216 -8.10 18.44 48.32
CA ASP A 216 -6.93 18.14 49.17
C ASP A 216 -6.42 19.40 49.89
N SER A 217 -6.27 20.51 49.17
CA SER A 217 -5.92 21.81 49.75
C SER A 217 -6.91 22.27 50.83
N SER A 218 -8.21 22.06 50.61
CA SER A 218 -9.24 22.36 51.61
C SER A 218 -9.08 21.50 52.87
N PHE A 219 -8.87 20.19 52.73
CA PHE A 219 -8.67 19.29 53.87
C PHE A 219 -7.38 19.63 54.63
N MET A 220 -6.29 19.90 53.91
CA MET A 220 -5.02 20.29 54.51
C MET A 220 -5.15 21.57 55.33
N ARG A 221 -5.90 22.57 54.84
CA ARG A 221 -6.20 23.79 55.59
C ARG A 221 -6.96 23.50 56.87
N THR A 222 -7.97 22.62 56.82
CA THR A 222 -8.74 22.22 58.01
C THR A 222 -7.86 21.48 59.03
N ILE A 223 -7.05 20.53 58.58
CA ILE A 223 -6.11 19.79 59.45
C ILE A 223 -5.13 20.76 60.12
N ALA A 224 -4.56 21.69 59.36
CA ALA A 224 -3.64 22.70 59.90
C ALA A 224 -4.32 23.56 60.98
N ILE A 225 -5.55 24.03 60.76
CA ILE A 225 -6.30 24.83 61.76
C ILE A 225 -6.54 24.03 63.04
N ILE A 226 -7.02 22.78 62.91
CA ILE A 226 -7.27 21.90 64.07
C ILE A 226 -5.96 21.69 64.83
N THR A 227 -4.88 21.37 64.11
CA THR A 227 -3.56 21.15 64.72
C THR A 227 -3.09 22.40 65.47
N LEU A 228 -3.22 23.58 64.87
CA LEU A 228 -2.76 24.85 65.46
C LEU A 228 -3.53 25.24 66.72
N ILE A 229 -4.80 24.87 66.83
CA ILE A 229 -5.63 25.10 68.02
C ILE A 229 -5.31 24.07 69.12
N PHE A 230 -5.26 22.78 68.75
CA PHE A 230 -5.19 21.69 69.73
C PHE A 230 -3.77 21.42 70.22
N LEU A 231 -2.72 21.58 69.41
CA LEU A 231 -1.34 21.30 69.86
C LEU A 231 -0.95 22.16 71.08
N PRO A 232 -1.12 23.50 71.07
CA PRO A 232 -0.82 24.34 72.23
C PRO A 232 -1.71 23.99 73.43
N GLY A 233 -3.00 23.73 73.21
CA GLY A 233 -3.94 23.35 74.27
C GLY A 233 -3.54 22.05 74.97
N THR A 234 -3.14 21.03 74.20
CA THR A 234 -2.64 19.77 74.75
C THR A 234 -1.30 19.93 75.47
N PHE A 235 -0.43 20.83 75.00
CA PHE A 235 0.83 21.13 75.67
C PHE A 235 0.61 21.79 77.04
N VAL A 236 -0.30 22.76 77.14
CA VAL A 236 -0.63 23.42 78.41
C VAL A 236 -1.31 22.44 79.39
N ALA A 237 -2.19 21.56 78.88
CA ALA A 237 -2.81 20.52 79.71
C ALA A 237 -1.81 19.49 80.22
N TYR A 238 -0.75 19.18 79.46
CA TYR A 238 0.33 18.29 79.87
C TYR A 238 1.24 18.90 80.94
N VAL A 239 1.53 20.20 80.87
CA VAL A 239 2.44 20.89 81.81
C VAL A 239 1.79 21.20 83.17
N ASN A 240 0.45 21.24 83.24
CA ASN A 240 -0.31 21.51 84.48
C ASN A 240 -0.80 20.24 85.21
N VAL A 241 -0.26 19.07 84.86
CA VAL A 241 -0.37 17.80 85.59
C VAL A 241 0.99 17.49 86.20
#